data_AF-A0A4Y6IBT1-F1
#
_entry.id   AF-A0A4Y6IBT1-F1
#
_cell.length_a   1.000
_cell.length_b   1.000
_cell.length_c   1.000
_cell.angle_alpha   90.00
_cell.angle_beta   90.00
_cell.angle_gamma   90.00
#
_symmetry.space_group_name_H-M   'P 1'
#
loop_
_entity.id
_entity.type
_entity.pdbx_description
1 polymer ?
#
loop_
_entity_poly.entity_id
_entity_poly.type
_entity_poly.pdbx_seq_one_letter_code
_entity_poly.pdbx_strand_id
1 'polypeptide(L)'
;MTNLPDFDTLKRMAENEPDELAKLQETLMDEIIESSGRNREQLLSLKHHYQHKMSLCNNPYQRCVVAMTLMRNKLVTLSNVLNQPAEFKAHKAKILEFPTQHDRVQNS
;
A
#
# COMPACT_ATOMS: atom_id res chain seq x y z
N MET A 1 -11.57 8.87 -15.56
CA MET A 1 -10.60 7.77 -15.68
C MET A 1 -9.62 8.15 -16.75
N THR A 2 -8.39 8.41 -16.34
CA THR A 2 -7.25 8.65 -17.21
C THR A 2 -7.00 7.38 -18.01
N ASN A 3 -6.94 7.49 -19.34
CA ASN A 3 -6.70 6.34 -20.20
C ASN A 3 -5.24 5.91 -20.07
N LEU A 4 -5.02 4.63 -19.77
CA LEU A 4 -3.68 4.06 -19.73
C LEU A 4 -3.08 4.10 -21.14
N PRO A 5 -1.90 4.74 -21.34
CA PRO A 5 -1.23 4.75 -22.64
C PRO A 5 -0.79 3.35 -23.08
N ASP A 6 -0.49 3.20 -24.36
CA ASP A 6 0.14 1.98 -24.86
C ASP A 6 1.56 1.77 -24.32
N PHE A 7 2.07 0.56 -24.51
CA PHE A 7 3.38 0.16 -24.00
C PHE A 7 4.52 1.00 -24.57
N ASP A 8 4.48 1.33 -25.87
CA ASP A 8 5.55 2.09 -26.52
C ASP A 8 5.62 3.53 -25.96
N THR A 9 4.47 4.13 -25.68
CA THR A 9 4.36 5.43 -25.02
C THR A 9 4.92 5.37 -23.60
N LEU A 10 4.55 4.36 -22.81
CA LEU A 10 5.08 4.20 -21.44
C LEU A 10 6.59 3.97 -21.45
N LYS A 11 7.10 3.21 -22.42
CA LYS A 11 8.53 2.98 -22.59
C LYS A 11 9.26 4.28 -22.95
N ARG A 12 8.73 5.06 -23.90
CA ARG A 12 9.27 6.39 -24.25
C ARG A 12 9.32 7.30 -23.03
N MET A 13 8.26 7.32 -22.20
CA MET A 13 8.23 8.12 -20.98
C MET A 13 9.25 7.63 -19.96
N ALA A 14 9.44 6.31 -19.80
CA ALA A 14 10.46 5.77 -18.90
C ALA A 14 11.89 6.18 -19.30
N GLU A 15 12.15 6.29 -20.60
CA GLU A 15 13.47 6.64 -21.14
C GLU A 15 13.74 8.15 -21.18
N ASN A 16 12.72 8.96 -21.49
CA ASN A 16 12.89 10.39 -21.79
C ASN A 16 12.25 11.34 -20.76
N GLU A 17 11.20 10.89 -20.07
CA GLU A 17 10.31 11.74 -19.24
C GLU A 17 9.93 11.01 -17.93
N PRO A 18 10.89 10.57 -17.10
CA PRO A 18 10.62 9.70 -15.94
C PRO A 18 9.71 10.37 -14.88
N ASP A 19 9.78 11.70 -14.76
CA ASP A 19 8.93 12.47 -13.85
C ASP A 19 7.46 12.47 -14.31
N GLU A 20 7.22 12.55 -15.62
CA GLU A 20 5.87 12.48 -16.18
C GLU A 20 5.27 11.08 -16.04
N LEU A 21 6.12 10.04 -16.17
CA LEU A 21 5.69 8.67 -15.89
C LEU A 21 5.30 8.49 -14.41
N ALA A 22 6.06 9.09 -13.49
CA ALA A 22 5.75 9.06 -12.07
C ALA A 22 4.43 9.78 -11.75
N LYS A 23 4.19 10.95 -12.35
CA LYS A 23 2.91 11.67 -12.23
C LYS A 23 1.74 10.87 -12.78
N LEU A 24 1.90 10.27 -13.96
CA LEU A 24 0.87 9.41 -14.55
C LEU A 24 0.52 8.24 -13.61
N GLN A 25 1.54 7.60 -13.05
CA GLN A 25 1.35 6.52 -12.09
C GLN A 25 0.59 7.00 -10.84
N GLU A 26 0.93 8.17 -10.31
CA GLU A 26 0.25 8.77 -9.16
C GLU A 26 -1.22 9.08 -9.46
N THR A 27 -1.51 9.74 -10.57
CA THR A 27 -2.88 10.07 -11.01
C THR A 27 -3.73 8.80 -11.13
N LEU A 28 -3.21 7.74 -11.76
CA LEU A 28 -3.92 6.47 -11.90
C LEU A 28 -4.21 5.82 -10.53
N MET A 29 -3.27 5.88 -9.59
CA MET A 29 -3.50 5.38 -8.23
C MET A 29 -4.58 6.19 -7.51
N ASP A 30 -4.55 7.51 -7.63
CA ASP A 30 -5.53 8.38 -6.97
C ASP A 30 -6.94 8.17 -7.51
N GLU A 31 -7.12 8.02 -8.82
CA GLU A 31 -8.42 7.70 -9.41
C GLU A 31 -8.98 6.35 -8.90
N ILE A 32 -8.13 5.33 -8.77
CA ILE A 32 -8.52 4.03 -8.22
C ILE A 32 -8.95 4.17 -6.75
N ILE A 33 -8.22 4.97 -5.97
CA ILE A 33 -8.54 5.20 -4.55
C ILE A 33 -9.82 6.02 -4.42
N GLU A 34 -10.01 7.03 -5.26
CA GLU A 34 -11.21 7.88 -5.23
C GLU A 34 -12.48 7.13 -5.62
N SER A 35 -12.38 6.20 -6.57
CA SER A 35 -13.48 5.31 -6.91
C SER A 35 -13.72 4.20 -5.88
N SER A 36 -12.81 4.01 -4.92
CA SER A 36 -12.96 3.02 -3.86
C SER A 36 -13.86 3.54 -2.72
N GLY A 37 -14.94 2.81 -2.44
CA GLY A 37 -15.90 3.19 -1.39
C GLY A 37 -15.34 2.96 0.03
N ARG A 38 -15.68 1.81 0.62
CA ARG A 38 -15.38 1.53 2.06
C ARG A 38 -13.91 1.31 2.39
N ASN A 39 -13.05 1.07 1.40
CA ASN A 39 -11.65 0.68 1.61
C ASN A 39 -10.65 1.81 1.34
N ARG A 40 -11.11 3.05 1.13
CA ARG A 40 -10.30 4.21 0.75
C ARG A 40 -9.08 4.41 1.66
N GLU A 41 -9.28 4.46 2.98
CA GLU A 41 -8.20 4.69 3.94
C GLU A 41 -7.11 3.61 3.90
N GLN A 42 -7.51 2.34 3.70
CA GLN A 42 -6.57 1.24 3.58
C GLN A 42 -5.75 1.34 2.29
N LEU A 43 -6.38 1.77 1.19
CA LEU A 43 -5.71 1.95 -0.09
C LEU A 43 -4.79 3.19 -0.08
N LEU A 44 -5.17 4.26 0.61
CA LEU A 44 -4.30 5.42 0.86
C LEU A 44 -3.04 5.00 1.63
N SER A 45 -3.21 4.27 2.73
CA SER A 45 -2.09 3.72 3.49
C SER A 45 -1.19 2.84 2.61
N LEU A 46 -1.78 2.02 1.74
CA LEU A 46 -1.03 1.19 0.80
C LEU A 46 -0.26 2.02 -0.24
N LYS A 47 -0.87 3.06 -0.81
CA LYS A 47 -0.21 4.01 -1.73
C LYS A 47 1.01 4.64 -1.06
N HIS A 48 0.85 5.17 0.16
CA HIS A 48 1.96 5.76 0.91
C HIS A 48 3.08 4.76 1.20
N HIS A 49 2.73 3.54 1.62
CA HIS A 49 3.72 2.49 1.85
C HIS A 49 4.48 2.14 0.57
N TYR A 50 3.77 2.01 -0.55
CA TYR A 50 4.36 1.77 -1.86
C TYR A 50 5.34 2.89 -2.25
N GLN A 51 4.90 4.15 -2.20
CA GLN A 51 5.72 5.31 -2.54
C GLN A 51 6.99 5.39 -1.68
N HIS A 52 6.86 5.16 -0.37
CA HIS A 52 8.01 5.12 0.54
C HIS A 52 8.98 3.99 0.18
N LYS A 53 8.50 2.80 -0.18
CA LYS A 53 9.37 1.70 -0.62
C LYS A 53 10.06 2.01 -1.95
N MET A 54 9.37 2.67 -2.87
CA MET A 54 9.96 3.09 -4.14
C MET A 54 11.04 4.15 -3.97
N SER A 55 10.88 5.10 -3.05
CA SER A 55 11.89 6.15 -2.81
C SER A 55 13.19 5.62 -2.21
N LEU A 56 13.16 4.45 -1.57
CA LEU A 56 14.35 3.78 -1.03
C LEU A 56 15.09 2.92 -2.07
N CYS A 57 14.56 2.79 -3.29
CA CYS A 57 15.18 2.00 -4.34
C CYS A 57 16.19 2.83 -5.14
N ASN A 58 17.38 2.27 -5.37
CA ASN A 58 18.47 2.99 -6.02
C ASN A 58 18.59 2.70 -7.53
N ASN A 59 17.84 1.71 -8.04
CA ASN A 59 17.86 1.35 -9.45
C ASN A 59 16.49 0.80 -9.91
N PRO A 60 16.19 0.84 -11.22
CA PRO A 60 14.89 0.42 -11.75
C PRO A 60 14.60 -1.07 -11.53
N TYR A 61 15.61 -1.95 -11.54
CA TYR A 61 15.41 -3.38 -11.28
C TYR A 61 14.96 -3.65 -9.84
N GLN A 62 15.58 -2.97 -8.88
CA GLN A 62 15.20 -3.03 -7.48
C GLN A 62 13.75 -2.55 -7.29
N ARG A 63 13.34 -1.46 -7.96
CA ARG A 63 11.95 -0.99 -7.95
C ARG A 63 10.99 -2.08 -8.45
N CYS A 64 11.31 -2.74 -9.55
CA CYS A 64 10.50 -3.84 -10.09
C CYS A 64 10.36 -5.00 -9.09
N VAL A 65 11.46 -5.46 -8.51
CA VAL A 65 11.46 -6.57 -7.53
C VAL A 65 10.65 -6.21 -6.29
N VAL A 66 10.81 -4.99 -5.77
CA VAL A 66 10.06 -4.52 -4.59
C VAL A 66 8.56 -4.40 -4.91
N ALA A 67 8.20 -3.84 -6.07
CA ALA A 67 6.81 -3.74 -6.50
C ALA A 67 6.15 -5.13 -6.62
N MET A 68 6.81 -6.08 -7.29
CA MET A 68 6.32 -7.46 -7.41
C MET A 68 6.17 -8.14 -6.05
N THR A 69 7.11 -7.92 -5.14
CA THR A 69 7.06 -8.46 -3.77
C THR A 69 5.86 -7.92 -3.00
N LEU A 70 5.61 -6.60 -3.07
CA LEU A 70 4.46 -5.97 -2.44
C LEU A 70 3.14 -6.52 -2.99
N MET A 71 3.02 -6.66 -4.32
CA MET A 71 1.84 -7.25 -4.95
C MET A 71 1.63 -8.71 -4.53
N ARG A 72 2.70 -9.52 -4.59
CA ARG A 72 2.66 -10.94 -4.19
C ARG A 72 2.21 -11.10 -2.74
N ASN A 73 2.71 -10.28 -1.83
CA ASN A 73 2.32 -10.33 -0.42
C ASN A 73 0.81 -10.09 -0.25
N LYS A 74 0.22 -9.15 -1.00
CA LYS A 74 -1.24 -8.92 -0.97
C LYS A 74 -2.03 -10.11 -1.52
N LEU A 75 -1.56 -10.74 -2.59
CA LEU A 75 -2.18 -11.95 -3.14
C LEU A 75 -2.11 -13.12 -2.16
N VAL A 76 -0.99 -13.29 -1.46
CA VAL A 76 -0.84 -14.30 -0.41
C VAL A 76 -1.81 -14.02 0.74
N THR A 77 -1.91 -12.77 1.21
CA THR A 77 -2.91 -12.39 2.23
C THR A 77 -4.32 -12.73 1.78
N LEU A 78 -4.68 -12.40 0.53
CA LEU A 78 -5.99 -12.73 -0.02
C LEU A 78 -6.22 -14.25 -0.05
N SER A 79 -5.24 -15.02 -0.53
CA SER A 79 -5.31 -16.49 -0.54
C SER A 79 -5.54 -17.05 0.87
N ASN A 80 -4.83 -16.53 1.87
CA ASN A 80 -4.99 -16.96 3.25
C ASN A 80 -6.39 -16.62 3.79
N VAL A 81 -6.92 -15.43 3.48
CA VAL A 81 -8.29 -15.04 3.88
C VAL A 81 -9.34 -15.93 3.24
N LEU A 82 -9.17 -16.29 1.97
CA LEU A 82 -10.12 -17.12 1.22
C LEU A 82 -10.09 -18.58 1.68
N ASN A 83 -8.89 -19.14 1.89
CA ASN A 83 -8.72 -20.56 2.22
C ASN A 83 -8.80 -20.85 3.72
N GLN A 84 -8.44 -19.89 4.59
CA GLN A 84 -8.38 -20.06 6.05
C GLN A 84 -8.97 -18.83 6.79
N PRO A 85 -10.25 -18.49 6.56
CA PRO A 85 -10.85 -17.28 7.12
C PRO A 85 -10.93 -17.27 8.66
N ALA A 86 -11.03 -18.45 9.29
CA ALA A 86 -11.10 -18.58 10.74
C ALA A 86 -9.77 -18.21 11.42
N GLU A 87 -8.65 -18.68 10.89
CA GLU A 87 -7.31 -18.36 11.41
C GLU A 87 -7.00 -16.88 11.24
N PHE A 88 -7.35 -16.30 10.09
CA PHE A 88 -7.18 -14.88 9.84
C PHE A 88 -7.94 -14.01 10.86
N LYS A 89 -9.17 -14.39 11.22
CA LYS A 89 -10.00 -13.68 12.22
C LYS A 89 -9.57 -13.91 13.66
N ALA A 90 -8.85 -15.01 13.94
CA ALA A 90 -8.38 -15.35 15.28
C ALA A 90 -7.25 -14.42 15.77
N HIS A 91 -6.51 -13.79 14.85
CA HIS A 91 -5.41 -12.89 15.15
C HIS A 91 -5.91 -11.48 15.51
N LYS A 92 -6.62 -11.35 16.63
CA LYS A 92 -6.95 -10.03 17.22
C LYS A 92 -5.88 -9.65 18.22
N ALA A 93 -5.30 -8.46 18.06
CA ALA A 93 -4.42 -7.90 19.07
C ALA A 93 -5.19 -7.64 20.37
N LYS A 94 -4.61 -8.02 21.51
CA LYS A 94 -5.14 -7.68 22.82
C LYS A 94 -4.90 -6.18 23.04
N ILE A 95 -5.96 -5.38 23.05
CA ILE A 95 -5.89 -3.96 23.40
C ILE A 95 -5.57 -3.90 24.90
N LEU A 96 -4.40 -3.37 25.25
CA LEU A 96 -4.05 -3.06 26.63
C LEU A 96 -4.48 -1.62 26.89
N GLU A 97 -5.39 -1.44 27.84
CA GLU A 97 -5.76 -0.10 28.29
C GLU A 97 -4.61 0.48 29.13
N PHE A 98 -4.20 1.71 28.81
CA PHE A 98 -3.23 2.41 29.63
C PHE A 98 -3.94 2.90 30.90
N PRO A 99 -3.39 2.64 32.10
CA PRO A 99 -4.00 3.12 33.33
C PRO A 99 -4.02 4.65 33.31
N THR A 100 -5.21 5.21 33.47
CA THR A 100 -5.38 6.65 33.63
C THR A 100 -4.75 7.09 34.96
N GLN A 101 -4.18 8.29 34.96
CA GLN A 101 -3.33 8.83 36.02
C GLN A 101 -3.99 8.93 37.41
N HIS A 102 -5.28 8.59 37.53
CA HIS A 102 -6.05 8.61 38.77
C HIS A 102 -5.75 7.41 39.70
N ASP A 103 -5.24 6.28 39.16
CA ASP A 103 -4.91 5.09 39.97
C ASP A 103 -3.53 5.16 40.65
N ARG A 104 -2.68 6.15 40.31
CA ARG A 104 -1.36 6.30 40.95
C ARG A 104 -1.40 6.89 42.36
N VAL A 105 -2.54 7.42 42.80
CA VAL A 105 -2.65 8.15 44.08
C VAL A 105 -3.17 7.27 45.23
N GLN A 106 -3.61 6.03 44.97
CA GLN A 106 -4.12 5.13 46.02
C GLN A 106 -3.08 4.13 46.55
N ASN A 107 -1.86 4.10 46.00
CA ASN A 107 -0.76 3.25 46.48
C ASN A 107 0.43 4.12 46.95
N SER A 108 0.19 5.07 47.85
CA SER A 108 1.24 5.79 48.60
C SER A 108 0.86 5.89 50.06
#